data_AF-A0A0R3QZK2-F1
#
_entry.id   AF-A0A0R3QZK2-F1
#
_cell.length_a   1.000
_cell.length_b   1.000
_cell.length_c   1.000
_cell.angle_alpha   90.00
_cell.angle_beta   90.00
_cell.angle_gamma   90.00
#
_symmetry.space_group_name_H-M   'P 1'
#
loop_
_entity.id
_entity.type
_entity.pdbx_description
1 polymer ?
#
loop_
_entity_poly.entity_id
_entity_poly.type
_entity_poly.pdbx_seq_one_letter_code
_entity_poly.pdbx_strand_id
1 'polypeptide(L)'
;LFCIRNDGLSRPSYSSLQRTCWYEVHGLQSDMQKIARLLKKIPDRTFLFYSELNRIHAYCCASGAEDVLEKIIQVLHEESSSQSPLIVKHSVYANEKLRMYGLKNSAEIPPLQ
;
A
#
# COMPACT_ATOMS: atom_id res chain seq x y z
N LEU A 1 -15.41 19.46 -25.33
CA LEU A 1 -15.50 18.30 -24.43
C LEU A 1 -14.83 17.12 -25.12
N PHE A 2 -13.58 16.79 -24.80
CA PHE A 2 -12.92 15.61 -25.38
C PHE A 2 -13.41 14.36 -24.66
N CYS A 3 -14.59 13.88 -25.06
CA CYS A 3 -15.06 12.57 -24.65
C CYS A 3 -14.22 11.53 -25.41
N ILE A 4 -13.18 11.01 -24.76
CA ILE A 4 -12.49 9.81 -25.21
C ILE A 4 -13.52 8.67 -25.12
N ARG A 5 -14.03 8.23 -26.28
CA ARG A 5 -14.76 6.98 -26.39
C ARG A 5 -13.83 5.87 -25.90
N ASN A 6 -14.40 4.86 -25.26
CA ASN A 6 -13.65 3.71 -24.78
C ASN A 6 -13.17 2.89 -26.00
N ASP A 7 -12.07 3.32 -26.62
CA ASP A 7 -11.55 2.81 -27.91
C ASP A 7 -10.87 1.42 -27.76
N GLY A 8 -11.11 0.71 -26.65
CA GLY A 8 -10.44 -0.55 -26.31
C GLY A 8 -8.94 -0.43 -26.00
N LEU A 9 -8.39 0.80 -26.04
CA LEU A 9 -7.00 1.08 -25.73
C LEU A 9 -6.75 1.04 -24.21
N SER A 10 -5.51 0.72 -23.83
CA SER A 10 -5.09 0.74 -22.44
C SER A 10 -5.30 2.12 -21.81
N ARG A 11 -5.76 2.14 -20.56
CA ARG A 11 -6.07 3.38 -19.83
C ARG A 11 -4.81 4.26 -19.69
N PRO A 12 -4.86 5.55 -20.12
CA PRO A 12 -3.73 6.47 -20.04
C PRO A 12 -3.21 6.66 -18.62
N SER A 13 -1.92 7.00 -18.45
CA SER A 13 -1.21 7.16 -17.17
C SER A 13 -1.96 8.00 -16.13
N TYR A 14 -2.53 9.10 -16.60
CA TYR A 14 -3.28 10.12 -15.86
C TYR A 14 -4.77 9.80 -15.63
N SER A 15 -5.25 8.60 -16.00
CA SER A 15 -6.60 8.15 -15.64
C SER A 15 -6.74 7.97 -14.13
N SER A 16 -7.98 7.86 -13.63
CA SER A 16 -8.30 7.73 -12.20
C SER A 16 -7.73 6.50 -11.50
N LEU A 17 -7.14 5.55 -12.23
CA LEU A 17 -6.42 4.42 -11.66
C LEU A 17 -5.10 4.90 -11.05
N GLN A 18 -4.99 4.86 -9.72
CA GLN A 18 -3.78 5.21 -8.99
C GLN A 18 -2.62 4.32 -9.46
N ARG A 19 -1.54 4.96 -9.95
CA ARG A 19 -0.28 4.30 -10.27
C ARG A 19 0.82 4.73 -9.31
N THR A 20 1.72 3.80 -9.02
CA THR A 20 2.93 4.04 -8.24
C THR A 20 4.01 4.61 -9.14
N CYS A 21 4.62 5.73 -8.75
CA CYS A 21 5.80 6.28 -9.41
C CYS A 21 6.76 6.79 -8.34
N TRP A 22 7.86 6.07 -8.14
CA TRP A 22 8.91 6.40 -7.17
C TRP A 22 10.20 6.90 -7.82
N TYR A 23 10.10 7.42 -9.05
CA TYR A 23 11.23 8.08 -9.71
C TYR A 23 11.67 9.34 -8.93
N GLU A 24 10.70 10.06 -8.37
CA GLU A 24 10.95 11.20 -7.48
C GLU A 24 10.62 10.84 -6.03
N VAL A 25 11.39 11.41 -5.10
CA VAL A 25 11.26 11.20 -3.65
C VAL A 25 9.84 11.52 -3.15
N HIS A 26 9.19 12.52 -3.73
CA HIS A 26 7.84 12.94 -3.34
C HIS A 26 6.80 11.82 -3.53
N GLY A 27 6.92 11.02 -4.60
CA GLY A 27 5.98 9.91 -4.86
C GLY A 27 6.04 8.85 -3.76
N LEU A 28 7.26 8.46 -3.37
CA LEU A 28 7.48 7.50 -2.28
C LEU A 28 6.98 8.06 -0.94
N GLN A 29 7.33 9.31 -0.61
CA GLN A 29 6.89 9.95 0.63
C GLN A 29 5.35 10.04 0.71
N SER A 30 4.67 10.35 -0.40
CA SER A 30 3.21 10.41 -0.44
C SER A 30 2.59 9.05 -0.13
N ASP A 31 3.10 7.97 -0.73
CA ASP A 31 2.62 6.61 -0.47
C ASP A 31 2.84 6.18 0.99
N MET A 32 4.01 6.48 1.56
CA MET A 32 4.33 6.20 2.97
C MET A 32 3.40 6.95 3.93
N GLN A 33 3.15 8.23 3.67
CA GLN A 33 2.22 9.01 4.48
C GLN A 33 0.78 8.53 4.33
N LYS A 34 0.37 8.14 3.11
CA LYS A 34 -0.98 7.66 2.83
C LYS A 34 -1.26 6.36 3.58
N ILE A 35 -0.35 5.38 3.53
CA ILE A 35 -0.56 4.10 4.21
C ILE A 35 -0.62 4.25 5.73
N ALA A 36 0.26 5.08 6.32
CA ALA A 36 0.22 5.41 7.75
C ALA A 36 -1.09 6.09 8.17
N ARG A 37 -1.58 7.05 7.38
CA ARG A 37 -2.87 7.71 7.63
C ARG A 37 -4.06 6.75 7.53
N LEU A 38 -4.03 5.80 6.58
CA LEU A 38 -5.09 4.82 6.41
C LEU A 38 -5.12 3.79 7.56
N LEU A 39 -3.95 3.38 8.06
CA LEU A 39 -3.84 2.50 9.23
C LEU A 39 -4.58 3.08 10.44
N LYS A 40 -4.38 4.37 10.73
CA LYS A 40 -5.06 5.08 11.84
C LYS A 40 -6.57 5.24 11.66
N LYS A 41 -7.10 4.96 10.47
CA LYS A 41 -8.54 5.04 10.15
C LYS A 41 -9.24 3.68 10.18
N ILE A 42 -8.60 2.64 10.68
CA ILE A 42 -9.25 1.36 10.93
C ILE A 42 -10.15 1.51 12.17
N PRO A 43 -11.42 1.05 12.13
CA PRO A 43 -12.01 0.15 11.14
C PRO A 43 -12.63 0.82 9.89
N ASP A 44 -12.87 2.14 9.92
CA ASP A 44 -13.63 2.85 8.87
C ASP A 44 -13.05 2.69 7.46
N ARG A 45 -11.72 2.62 7.35
CA ARG A 45 -10.99 2.56 6.08
C ARG A 45 -10.17 1.29 5.90
N THR A 46 -10.55 0.20 6.56
CA THR A 46 -9.83 -1.09 6.52
C THR A 46 -9.59 -1.57 5.08
N PHE A 47 -10.62 -1.59 4.24
CA PHE A 47 -10.47 -2.04 2.84
C PHE A 47 -9.48 -1.16 2.05
N LEU A 48 -9.54 0.16 2.22
CA LEU A 48 -8.62 1.08 1.54
C LEU A 48 -7.17 0.90 2.04
N PHE A 49 -6.98 0.66 3.34
CA PHE A 49 -5.65 0.35 3.88
C PHE A 49 -5.03 -0.86 3.20
N TYR A 50 -5.73 -2.00 3.16
CA TYR A 50 -5.20 -3.22 2.54
C TYR A 50 -5.05 -3.09 1.01
N SER A 51 -5.95 -2.37 0.34
CA SER A 51 -5.83 -2.09 -1.09
C SER A 51 -4.55 -1.31 -1.41
N GLU A 52 -4.24 -0.26 -0.64
CA GLU A 52 -3.01 0.50 -0.80
C GLU A 52 -1.77 -0.30 -0.38
N LEU A 53 -1.86 -1.10 0.68
CA LEU A 53 -0.78 -1.99 1.11
C LEU A 53 -0.39 -2.96 -0.01
N ASN A 54 -1.38 -3.61 -0.62
CA ASN A 54 -1.17 -4.56 -1.72
C ASN A 54 -0.63 -3.86 -2.97
N ARG A 55 -1.10 -2.65 -3.29
CA ARG A 55 -0.55 -1.85 -4.41
C ARG A 55 0.93 -1.55 -4.20
N ILE A 56 1.29 -1.10 -3.00
CA ILE A 56 2.67 -0.75 -2.65
C ILE A 56 3.55 -2.01 -2.65
N HIS A 57 3.09 -3.10 -2.03
CA HIS A 57 3.84 -4.37 -1.97
C HIS A 57 4.06 -4.97 -3.35
N ALA A 58 3.04 -5.02 -4.21
CA ALA A 58 3.18 -5.47 -5.58
C ALA A 58 4.21 -4.64 -6.37
N TYR A 59 4.27 -3.33 -6.12
CA TYR A 59 5.29 -2.47 -6.72
C TYR A 59 6.68 -2.74 -6.17
N CYS A 60 6.83 -2.99 -4.86
CA CYS A 60 8.12 -3.44 -4.29
C CYS A 60 8.58 -4.75 -4.96
N CYS A 61 7.70 -5.75 -5.10
CA CYS A 61 8.02 -7.01 -5.77
C CYS A 61 8.46 -6.80 -7.21
N ALA A 62 7.76 -5.95 -7.97
CA ALA A 62 8.07 -5.68 -9.37
C ALA A 62 9.37 -4.88 -9.56
N SER A 63 9.71 -4.00 -8.62
CA SER A 63 10.89 -3.13 -8.68
C SER A 63 12.12 -3.70 -7.95
N GLY A 64 11.96 -4.76 -7.15
CA GLY A 64 13.02 -5.28 -6.29
C GLY A 64 13.37 -4.37 -5.10
N ALA A 65 12.45 -3.51 -4.67
CA ALA A 65 12.70 -2.47 -3.65
C ALA A 65 12.62 -3.02 -2.21
N GLU A 66 13.61 -3.82 -1.80
CA GLU A 66 13.65 -4.47 -0.48
C GLU A 66 13.72 -3.46 0.68
N ASP A 67 14.58 -2.44 0.55
CA ASP A 67 14.72 -1.39 1.54
C ASP A 67 13.40 -0.64 1.80
N VAL A 68 12.61 -0.47 0.74
CA VAL A 68 11.31 0.18 0.83
C VAL A 68 10.30 -0.72 1.53
N LEU A 69 10.31 -2.02 1.24
CA LEU A 69 9.47 -3.00 1.93
C LEU A 69 9.76 -3.01 3.44
N GLU A 70 11.03 -3.08 3.84
CA GLU A 70 11.42 -3.01 5.26
C GLU A 70 11.02 -1.67 5.89
N LYS A 71 11.15 -0.56 5.13
CA LYS A 71 10.72 0.74 5.64
C LYS A 71 9.22 0.81 5.89
N ILE A 72 8.40 0.20 5.04
CA ILE A 72 6.94 0.11 5.25
C ILE A 72 6.64 -0.65 6.54
N ILE A 73 7.28 -1.80 6.74
CA ILE A 73 7.08 -2.62 7.93
C ILE A 73 7.43 -1.82 9.19
N GLN A 74 8.54 -1.09 9.16
CA GLN A 74 8.95 -0.20 10.25
C GLN A 74 7.90 0.90 10.51
N VAL A 75 7.45 1.60 9.46
CA VAL A 75 6.46 2.68 9.57
C VAL A 75 5.15 2.15 10.15
N LEU A 76 4.64 1.01 9.69
CA LEU A 76 3.41 0.42 10.22
C LEU A 76 3.55 0.08 11.71
N HIS A 77 4.69 -0.50 12.11
CA HIS A 77 4.97 -0.81 13.50
C HIS A 77 5.04 0.44 14.39
N GLU A 78 5.80 1.45 13.98
CA GLU A 78 5.95 2.71 14.72
C GLU A 78 4.60 3.43 14.86
N GLU A 79 3.86 3.56 13.76
CA GLU A 79 2.60 4.30 13.71
C GLU A 79 1.45 3.61 14.45
N SER A 80 1.50 2.27 14.61
CA SER A 80 0.50 1.51 15.36
C SER A 80 0.79 1.40 16.85
N SER A 81 2.05 1.51 17.28
CA SER A 81 2.48 1.24 18.66
C SER A 81 1.70 2.02 19.75
N SER A 82 1.24 3.24 19.43
CA SER A 82 0.47 4.10 20.33
C SER A 82 -1.03 4.18 19.99
N GLN A 83 -1.54 3.28 19.14
CA GLN A 83 -2.92 3.27 18.66
C GLN A 83 -3.78 2.24 19.41
N SER A 84 -5.06 2.14 19.03
CA SER A 84 -5.97 1.16 19.62
C SER A 84 -5.46 -0.28 19.40
N PRO A 85 -5.81 -1.24 20.29
CA PRO A 85 -5.43 -2.64 20.13
C PRO A 85 -5.86 -3.25 18.79
N LEU A 86 -6.98 -2.78 18.22
CA LEU A 86 -7.43 -3.19 16.90
C LEU A 86 -6.43 -2.76 15.81
N ILE A 87 -6.02 -1.49 15.81
CA ILE A 87 -5.04 -0.98 14.85
C ILE A 87 -3.70 -1.72 14.98
N VAL A 88 -3.25 -1.96 16.21
CA VAL A 88 -2.05 -2.77 16.48
C VAL A 88 -2.19 -4.17 15.89
N LYS A 89 -3.32 -4.86 16.12
CA LYS A 89 -3.58 -6.19 15.57
C LYS A 89 -3.52 -6.22 14.05
N HIS A 90 -4.11 -5.23 13.38
CA HIS A 90 -4.05 -5.09 11.92
C HIS A 90 -2.61 -4.83 11.42
N SER A 91 -1.85 -3.98 12.11
CA SER A 91 -0.45 -3.70 11.75
C SER A 91 0.44 -4.93 11.91
N VAL A 92 0.32 -5.66 13.02
CA VAL A 92 1.11 -6.87 13.27
C VAL A 92 0.83 -7.91 12.19
N TYR A 93 -0.46 -8.17 11.91
CA TYR A 93 -0.86 -9.09 10.84
C TYR A 93 -0.32 -8.68 9.47
N ALA A 94 -0.45 -7.40 9.10
CA ALA A 94 0.08 -6.89 7.84
C ALA A 94 1.61 -7.08 7.74
N ASN A 95 2.33 -6.76 8.81
CA ASN A 95 3.79 -6.90 8.88
C ASN A 95 4.24 -8.37 8.76
N GLU A 96 3.56 -9.30 9.45
CA GLU A 96 3.84 -10.73 9.34
C GLU A 96 3.65 -11.22 7.89
N LYS A 97 2.58 -10.79 7.23
CA LYS A 97 2.32 -11.15 5.82
C LYS A 97 3.34 -10.56 4.87
N LEU A 98 3.72 -9.29 5.03
CA LEU A 98 4.78 -8.67 4.23
C LEU A 98 6.12 -9.42 4.39
N ARG A 99 6.48 -9.80 5.62
CA ARG A 99 7.71 -10.59 5.87
C ARG A 99 7.64 -11.99 5.28
N MET A 100 6.50 -12.66 5.41
CA MET A 100 6.28 -14.00 4.85
C MET A 100 6.37 -13.99 3.32
N TYR A 101 5.80 -12.96 2.68
CA TYR A 101 5.75 -12.86 1.22
C TYR A 101 7.06 -12.32 0.64
N GLY A 102 7.71 -11.40 1.35
CA GLY A 102 8.91 -10.71 0.90
C GLY A 102 8.70 -10.07 -0.47
N LEU A 103 9.72 -10.07 -1.31
CA LEU A 103 9.63 -9.63 -2.71
C LEU A 103 9.27 -10.76 -3.69
N LYS A 104 9.18 -12.01 -3.21
CA LYS A 104 9.04 -13.20 -4.06
C LYS A 104 7.59 -13.53 -4.38
N ASN A 105 6.66 -13.09 -3.52
CA ASN A 105 5.25 -13.39 -3.65
C ASN A 105 4.45 -12.09 -3.60
N SER A 106 3.85 -11.67 -4.72
CA SER A 106 2.99 -10.49 -4.78
C SER A 106 1.51 -10.81 -4.54
N ALA A 107 1.20 -11.93 -3.89
CA ALA A 107 -0.17 -12.30 -3.55
C ALA A 107 -0.82 -11.25 -2.64
N GLU A 108 -2.11 -11.00 -2.85
CA GLU A 108 -2.86 -10.04 -2.05
C GLU A 108 -2.95 -10.48 -0.59
N ILE A 109 -2.74 -9.52 0.31
CA ILE A 109 -2.97 -9.64 1.74
C ILE A 109 -4.44 -9.30 2.00
N PRO A 110 -5.28 -10.29 2.40
CA PRO A 110 -6.67 -10.03 2.67
C PRO A 110 -6.84 -9.30 4.02
N PRO A 111 -7.88 -8.46 4.17
CA PRO A 111 -8.17 -7.81 5.43
C PRO A 111 -8.35 -8.80 6.58
N LEU A 112 -7.75 -8.48 7.72
CA LEU A 112 -8.03 -9.18 8.98
C LEU A 112 -9.50 -8.99 9.37
N GLN A 113 -10.17 -10.10 9.70
CA GLN A 113 -11.55 -10.14 10.18
C GLN A 113 -11.66 -9.77 11.67
#